data_AF-A0A9D5M955-F1
#
_entry.id   AF-A0A9D5M955-F1
#
_cell.length_a   1.000
_cell.length_b   1.000
_cell.length_c   1.000
_cell.angle_alpha   90.00
_cell.angle_beta   90.00
_cell.angle_gamma   90.00
#
_symmetry.space_group_name_H-M   'P 1'
#
loop_
_entity.id
_entity.type
_entity.pdbx_description
1 polymer ?
#
loop_
_entity_poly.entity_id
_entity_poly.type
_entity_poly.pdbx_seq_one_letter_code
_entity_poly.pdbx_strand_id
1 'polypeptide(L)'
;MRIKSKTSKITTAGILVGLGIILPFATSHGFGIAGTVLLPIHIPVLICGLLCGPWYGLLVGAILPLINCILTSMPPLYPMLPIMTGELAVYGLISGLLLHKTHLKSSKMGVYVSLVVAMILGRATYGLIYSVLLIFNPQLKALSVWGAIVTGIAGIVIQLILVPAIIYAVGGFTKRMDENAIISAKNLISKGKATCVVIKDGKILTVEYGRGVKPIIDLYRQGVLEGAVVVDKIIGKAAAMVLGLAKVERVYGLTMSSSAIEWFKSQNIPYKAEEETEMIINRKGDGRCPMEEAVSDVNTAKEGLERIVKKIEELGRK
;
A
#
# COMPACT_ATOMS: atom_id res chain seq x y z
N MET A 1 -4.57 -5.35 0.96
CA MET A 1 -4.58 -4.81 2.35
C MET A 1 -3.56 -3.73 2.60
N ARG A 2 -2.43 -3.69 1.88
CA ARG A 2 -1.37 -2.71 2.14
C ARG A 2 -1.64 -1.43 1.38
N ILE A 3 -1.26 -0.31 1.98
CA ILE A 3 -1.23 0.97 1.31
C ILE A 3 0.02 1.02 0.42
N LYS A 4 -0.14 1.41 -0.84
CA LYS A 4 0.92 1.37 -1.85
C LYS A 4 1.71 2.67 -1.90
N SER A 5 1.04 3.80 -2.11
CA SER A 5 1.69 5.09 -2.30
C SER A 5 2.29 5.66 -1.00
N LYS A 6 3.44 6.33 -1.12
CA LYS A 6 4.14 6.96 0.01
C LYS A 6 3.26 8.02 0.68
N THR A 7 2.57 8.83 -0.13
CA THR A 7 1.65 9.87 0.35
C THR A 7 0.52 9.26 1.18
N SER A 8 -0.15 8.21 0.67
CA SER A 8 -1.23 7.56 1.42
C SER A 8 -0.72 6.94 2.73
N LYS A 9 0.50 6.37 2.77
CA LYS A 9 1.09 5.86 4.02
C LYS A 9 1.31 6.96 5.05
N ILE A 10 1.85 8.11 4.65
CA ILE A 10 2.07 9.25 5.55
C ILE A 10 0.73 9.78 6.07
N THR A 11 -0.25 9.97 5.19
CA THR A 11 -1.59 10.44 5.58
C THR A 11 -2.27 9.48 6.54
N THR A 12 -2.25 8.17 6.25
CA THR A 12 -2.84 7.15 7.14
C THR A 12 -2.10 7.07 8.47
N ALA A 13 -0.77 7.17 8.49
CA ALA A 13 -0.01 7.24 9.73
C ALA A 13 -0.41 8.46 10.58
N GLY A 14 -0.58 9.63 9.97
CA GLY A 14 -1.07 10.84 10.64
C GLY A 14 -2.48 10.68 11.23
N ILE A 15 -3.41 10.09 10.46
CA ILE A 15 -4.77 9.77 10.96
C ILE A 15 -4.69 8.83 12.17
N LEU A 16 -3.85 7.80 12.12
CA LEU A 16 -3.69 6.85 13.22
C LEU A 16 -3.02 7.46 14.45
N VAL A 17 -2.11 8.43 14.27
CA VAL A 17 -1.58 9.23 15.39
C VAL A 17 -2.72 10.02 16.04
N GLY A 18 -3.53 10.74 15.25
CA GLY A 18 -4.68 11.48 15.76
C GLY A 18 -5.68 10.57 16.50
N LEU A 19 -6.00 9.41 15.90
CA LEU A 19 -6.85 8.39 16.52
C LEU A 19 -6.25 7.89 17.85
N GLY A 20 -4.93 7.69 17.89
CA GLY A 20 -4.22 7.23 19.07
C GLY A 20 -4.18 8.23 20.23
N ILE A 21 -4.37 9.53 19.96
CA ILE A 21 -4.50 10.57 20.98
C ILE A 21 -5.95 10.62 21.49
N ILE A 22 -6.92 10.53 20.58
CA ILE A 22 -8.35 10.64 20.90
C ILE A 22 -8.87 9.39 21.63
N LEU A 23 -8.44 8.20 21.21
CA LEU A 23 -8.96 6.93 21.77
C LEU A 23 -8.76 6.80 23.28
N PRO A 24 -7.54 6.99 23.84
CA PRO A 24 -7.33 6.93 25.28
C PRO A 24 -8.24 7.90 26.04
N PHE A 25 -8.34 9.14 25.58
CA PHE A 25 -9.19 10.17 26.17
C PHE A 25 -10.68 9.78 26.14
N ALA A 26 -11.17 9.31 24.99
CA ALA A 26 -12.55 8.86 24.83
C ALA A 26 -12.87 7.63 25.68
N THR A 27 -11.94 6.68 25.81
CA THR A 27 -12.16 5.48 26.62
C THR A 27 -12.18 5.78 28.13
N SER A 28 -11.31 6.67 28.60
CA SER A 28 -11.23 7.00 30.02
C SER A 28 -12.38 7.89 30.48
N HIS A 29 -12.75 8.92 29.72
CA HIS A 29 -13.84 9.83 30.08
C HIS A 29 -15.22 9.32 29.66
N GLY A 30 -15.31 8.60 28.54
CA GLY A 30 -16.58 8.12 28.00
C GLY A 30 -17.10 6.87 28.70
N PHE A 31 -16.22 5.90 28.98
CA PHE A 31 -16.61 4.63 29.59
C PHE A 31 -16.18 4.49 31.06
N GLY A 32 -15.37 5.41 31.59
CA GLY A 32 -14.84 5.33 32.95
C GLY A 32 -13.82 4.19 33.16
N ILE A 33 -13.34 3.56 32.08
CA ILE A 33 -12.44 2.42 32.15
C ILE A 33 -11.00 2.91 32.09
N ALA A 34 -10.16 2.44 33.01
CA ALA A 34 -8.74 2.77 33.02
C ALA A 34 -8.06 2.34 31.70
N GLY A 35 -7.25 3.22 31.11
CA GLY A 35 -6.54 2.95 29.85
C GLY A 35 -5.58 1.75 29.93
N THR A 36 -5.17 1.35 31.13
CA THR A 36 -4.35 0.16 31.40
C THR A 36 -5.10 -1.16 31.13
N VAL A 37 -6.44 -1.14 31.12
CA VAL A 37 -7.29 -2.31 30.86
C VAL A 37 -7.54 -2.49 29.37
N LEU A 38 -7.96 -1.43 28.67
CA LEU A 38 -8.35 -1.50 27.26
C LEU A 38 -7.17 -1.33 26.27
N LEU A 39 -6.03 -0.80 26.75
CA LEU A 39 -4.82 -0.57 25.95
C LEU A 39 -5.08 0.17 24.62
N PRO A 40 -5.91 1.24 24.60
CA PRO A 40 -6.46 1.82 23.38
C PRO A 40 -5.40 2.38 22.42
N ILE A 41 -4.28 2.87 22.94
CA ILE A 41 -3.18 3.44 22.16
C ILE A 41 -2.43 2.40 21.29
N HIS A 42 -2.49 1.12 21.65
CA HIS A 42 -1.80 0.05 20.93
C HIS A 42 -2.50 -0.28 19.60
N ILE A 43 -3.82 -0.10 19.53
CA ILE A 43 -4.64 -0.41 18.36
C ILE A 43 -4.18 0.39 17.13
N PRO A 44 -4.13 1.74 17.15
CA PRO A 44 -3.67 2.50 15.99
C PRO A 44 -2.21 2.20 15.59
N VAL A 45 -1.32 1.91 16.55
CA VAL A 45 0.08 1.56 16.26
C VAL A 45 0.18 0.22 15.52
N LEU A 46 -0.53 -0.80 15.99
CA LEU A 46 -0.59 -2.12 15.34
C LEU A 46 -1.21 -2.02 13.94
N ILE A 47 -2.31 -1.28 13.80
CA ILE A 47 -2.92 -1.03 12.49
C ILE A 47 -1.94 -0.30 11.56
N CYS A 48 -1.18 0.67 12.07
CA CYS A 48 -0.19 1.40 11.28
C CYS A 48 0.92 0.47 10.76
N GLY A 49 1.48 -0.38 11.63
CA GLY A 49 2.47 -1.37 11.24
C GLY A 49 1.96 -2.29 10.12
N LEU A 50 0.75 -2.84 10.29
CA LEU A 50 0.13 -3.74 9.32
C LEU A 50 -0.18 -3.06 7.97
N LEU A 51 -0.75 -1.85 7.98
CA LEU A 51 -1.15 -1.13 6.75
C LEU A 51 0.01 -0.46 6.04
N CYS A 52 0.85 0.28 6.77
CA CYS A 52 1.85 1.20 6.23
C CYS A 52 3.25 0.58 6.17
N GLY A 53 3.53 -0.42 7.01
CA GLY A 53 4.78 -1.16 7.05
C GLY A 53 5.64 -0.86 8.30
N PRO A 54 6.79 -1.54 8.43
CA PRO A 54 7.57 -1.59 9.68
C PRO A 54 8.06 -0.21 10.15
N TRP A 55 8.59 0.60 9.23
CA TRP A 55 9.16 1.91 9.60
C TRP A 55 8.09 2.91 10.02
N TYR A 56 6.95 2.92 9.35
CA TYR A 56 5.82 3.76 9.74
C TYR A 56 5.26 3.32 11.09
N GLY A 57 5.10 2.00 11.31
CA GLY A 57 4.68 1.46 12.60
C GLY A 57 5.64 1.81 13.73
N LEU A 58 6.95 1.68 13.51
CA LEU A 58 7.98 2.06 14.49
C LEU A 58 7.91 3.55 14.84
N LEU A 59 7.87 4.42 13.83
CA LEU A 59 7.82 5.87 14.03
C LEU A 59 6.55 6.29 14.76
N VAL A 60 5.39 5.78 14.33
CA VAL A 60 4.12 6.05 15.01
C VAL A 60 4.15 5.51 16.44
N GLY A 61 4.65 4.29 16.65
CA GLY A 61 4.77 3.70 17.99
C GLY A 61 5.69 4.48 18.93
N ALA A 62 6.74 5.11 18.42
CA ALA A 62 7.65 5.95 19.21
C ALA A 62 7.08 7.36 19.47
N ILE A 63 6.49 7.98 18.44
CA ILE A 63 6.06 9.38 18.51
C ILE A 63 4.72 9.52 19.25
N LEU A 64 3.78 8.60 19.03
CA LEU A 64 2.42 8.71 19.56
C LEU A 64 2.38 8.82 21.10
N PRO A 65 3.11 7.99 21.88
CA PRO A 65 3.21 8.13 23.34
C PRO A 65 3.71 9.50 23.81
N LEU A 66 4.71 10.04 23.12
CA LEU A 66 5.33 11.32 23.44
C LEU A 66 4.35 12.46 23.22
N ILE A 67 3.68 12.47 22.06
CA ILE A 67 2.66 13.49 21.76
C ILE A 67 1.50 13.38 22.77
N ASN A 68 1.04 12.17 23.06
CA ASN A 68 -0.05 11.98 24.01
C ASN A 68 0.33 12.46 25.42
N CYS A 69 1.56 12.20 25.88
CA CYS A 69 2.08 12.69 27.15
C CYS A 69 2.10 14.22 27.22
N ILE A 70 2.56 14.89 26.16
CA ILE A 70 2.62 16.36 26.10
C ILE A 70 1.21 16.96 26.16
N LEU A 71 0.24 16.36 25.46
CA LEU A 71 -1.10 16.91 25.35
C LEU A 71 -2.00 16.59 26.54
N THR A 72 -1.90 15.37 27.07
CA THR A 72 -2.84 14.85 28.07
C THR A 72 -2.23 14.69 29.45
N SER A 73 -0.92 14.96 29.60
CA SER A 73 -0.12 14.63 30.79
C SER A 73 -0.11 13.14 31.15
N MET A 74 -0.58 12.28 30.23
CA MET A 74 -0.61 10.82 30.36
C MET A 74 0.04 10.15 29.12
N PRO A 75 0.89 9.13 29.29
CA PRO A 75 1.29 8.50 30.56
C PRO A 75 2.26 9.38 31.37
N PRO A 76 2.46 9.09 32.67
CA PRO A 76 3.48 9.75 33.46
C PRO A 76 4.88 9.66 32.82
N LEU A 77 5.63 10.76 32.85
CA LEU A 77 6.99 10.85 32.29
C LEU A 77 7.92 9.74 32.83
N TYR A 78 7.80 9.42 34.11
CA TYR A 78 8.58 8.36 34.75
C TYR A 78 7.69 7.49 35.65
N PRO A 79 7.78 6.14 35.61
CA PRO A 79 8.60 5.32 34.71
C PRO A 79 7.89 4.91 33.41
N MET A 80 6.60 5.26 33.23
CA MET A 80 5.74 4.63 32.21
C MET A 80 6.05 5.04 30.77
N LEU A 81 6.36 6.31 30.51
CA LEU A 81 6.62 6.81 29.16
C LEU A 81 7.72 6.03 28.41
N PRO A 82 8.94 5.83 28.95
CA PRO A 82 9.99 5.09 28.23
C PRO A 82 9.60 3.64 27.95
N ILE A 83 8.90 2.99 28.88
CA ILE A 83 8.43 1.61 28.73
C ILE A 83 7.39 1.53 27.59
N MET A 84 6.37 2.39 27.62
CA MET A 84 5.29 2.39 26.63
C MET A 84 5.80 2.78 25.24
N THR A 85 6.75 3.71 25.17
CA THR A 85 7.38 4.12 23.90
C THR A 85 8.15 2.95 23.28
N GLY A 86 8.95 2.23 24.06
CA GLY A 86 9.67 1.05 23.57
C GLY A 86 8.74 -0.09 23.15
N GLU A 87 7.74 -0.41 23.98
CA GLU A 87 6.74 -1.44 23.68
C GLU A 87 6.00 -1.16 22.37
N LEU A 88 5.48 0.05 22.19
CA LEU A 88 4.70 0.43 21.01
C LEU A 88 5.57 0.54 19.76
N ALA A 89 6.81 1.04 19.87
CA ALA A 89 7.75 1.03 18.76
C ALA A 89 8.01 -0.41 18.26
N VAL A 90 8.18 -1.36 19.18
CA VAL A 90 8.36 -2.79 18.84
C VAL A 90 7.07 -3.37 18.25
N TYR A 91 5.88 -3.07 18.80
CA TYR A 91 4.61 -3.50 18.23
C TYR A 91 4.46 -3.08 16.77
N GLY A 92 4.67 -1.79 16.48
CA GLY A 92 4.55 -1.24 15.14
C GLY A 92 5.60 -1.79 14.16
N LEU A 93 6.84 -1.95 14.64
CA LEU A 93 7.93 -2.52 13.85
C LEU A 93 7.65 -3.97 13.46
N ILE A 94 7.37 -4.83 14.45
CA ILE A 94 7.25 -6.28 14.28
C ILE A 94 6.01 -6.63 13.47
N SER A 95 4.86 -6.02 13.79
CA SER A 95 3.62 -6.26 13.04
C SER A 95 3.78 -5.90 11.56
N GLY A 96 4.46 -4.79 11.25
CA GLY A 96 4.78 -4.39 9.89
C GLY A 96 5.82 -5.27 9.22
N LEU A 97 6.88 -5.66 9.92
CA LEU A 97 7.96 -6.48 9.36
C LEU A 97 7.44 -7.87 8.98
N LEU A 98 6.72 -8.53 9.90
CA LEU A 98 6.14 -9.84 9.66
C LEU A 98 5.16 -9.81 8.50
N LEU A 99 4.26 -8.84 8.44
CA LEU A 99 3.29 -8.80 7.35
C LEU A 99 3.91 -8.40 6.01
N HIS A 100 4.91 -7.50 5.96
CA HIS A 100 5.46 -6.94 4.70
C HIS A 100 6.65 -7.69 4.12
N LYS A 101 7.55 -8.22 4.96
CA LYS A 101 8.83 -8.81 4.53
C LYS A 101 8.87 -10.35 4.58
N THR A 102 7.93 -11.02 5.23
CA THR A 102 7.92 -12.49 5.31
C THR A 102 6.99 -13.12 4.26
N HIS A 103 7.11 -14.45 4.09
CA HIS A 103 6.24 -15.25 3.23
C HIS A 103 4.77 -15.29 3.67
N LEU A 104 4.41 -14.76 4.86
CA LEU A 104 3.02 -14.67 5.36
C LEU A 104 2.16 -13.60 4.63
N LYS A 105 2.62 -13.18 3.45
CA LYS A 105 2.11 -12.11 2.59
C LYS A 105 0.58 -12.07 2.53
N SER A 106 -0.01 -11.08 3.21
CA SER A 106 -1.43 -10.68 3.14
C SER A 106 -2.46 -11.83 3.26
N SER A 107 -2.08 -12.96 3.84
CA SER A 107 -3.00 -14.05 4.18
C SER A 107 -3.74 -13.72 5.47
N LYS A 108 -4.94 -14.28 5.66
CA LYS A 108 -5.70 -14.09 6.91
C LYS A 108 -4.86 -14.52 8.13
N MET A 109 -4.21 -15.67 8.02
CA MET A 109 -3.32 -16.20 9.06
C MET A 109 -2.11 -15.27 9.31
N GLY A 110 -1.57 -14.65 8.26
CA GLY A 110 -0.48 -13.69 8.37
C GLY A 110 -0.77 -12.52 9.30
N VAL A 111 -1.99 -11.98 9.25
CA VAL A 111 -2.41 -10.89 10.14
C VAL A 111 -2.41 -11.35 11.60
N TYR A 112 -3.03 -12.48 11.91
CA TYR A 112 -3.08 -13.00 13.28
C TYR A 112 -1.68 -13.34 13.83
N VAL A 113 -0.84 -14.02 13.06
CA VAL A 113 0.53 -14.35 13.48
C VAL A 113 1.34 -13.08 13.73
N SER A 114 1.26 -12.10 12.83
CA SER A 114 1.97 -10.84 13.01
C SER A 114 1.54 -10.07 14.26
N LEU A 115 0.26 -10.16 14.61
CA LEU A 115 -0.32 -9.50 15.77
C LEU A 115 0.13 -10.17 17.08
N VAL A 116 0.01 -11.50 17.16
CA VAL A 116 0.40 -12.27 18.36
C VAL A 116 1.90 -12.15 18.63
N VAL A 117 2.74 -12.27 17.60
CA VAL A 117 4.19 -12.14 17.76
C VAL A 117 4.58 -10.72 18.17
N ALA A 118 3.94 -9.70 17.57
CA ALA A 118 4.15 -8.30 18.00
C ALA A 118 3.78 -8.10 19.47
N MET A 119 2.65 -8.65 19.91
CA MET A 119 2.19 -8.57 21.31
C MET A 119 3.19 -9.20 22.28
N ILE A 120 3.66 -10.41 22.00
CA ILE A 120 4.62 -11.11 22.86
C ILE A 120 5.93 -10.31 22.93
N LEU A 121 6.45 -9.85 21.79
CA LEU A 121 7.73 -9.13 21.74
C LEU A 121 7.67 -7.74 22.39
N GLY A 122 6.58 -6.99 22.24
CA GLY A 122 6.47 -5.72 22.96
C GLY A 122 6.26 -5.93 24.46
N ARG A 123 5.57 -6.99 24.90
CA ARG A 123 5.52 -7.34 26.34
C ARG A 123 6.87 -7.76 26.90
N ALA A 124 7.68 -8.49 26.12
CA ALA A 124 9.06 -8.77 26.48
C ALA A 124 9.89 -7.47 26.58
N THR A 125 9.69 -6.53 25.65
CA THR A 125 10.34 -5.21 25.65
C THR A 125 9.92 -4.38 26.85
N TYR A 126 8.63 -4.40 27.20
CA TYR A 126 8.10 -3.78 28.42
C TYR A 126 8.87 -4.28 29.65
N GLY A 127 8.98 -5.61 29.81
CA GLY A 127 9.67 -6.24 30.94
C GLY A 127 11.17 -5.91 30.99
N LEU A 128 11.83 -5.91 29.83
CA LEU A 128 13.25 -5.56 29.69
C LEU A 128 13.50 -4.12 30.12
N ILE A 129 12.77 -3.15 29.55
CA ILE A 129 12.94 -1.73 29.87
C ILE A 129 12.62 -1.49 31.35
N TYR A 130 11.55 -2.09 31.87
CA TYR A 130 11.20 -1.98 33.29
C TYR A 130 12.32 -2.51 34.20
N SER A 131 12.94 -3.64 33.84
CA SER A 131 14.06 -4.22 34.59
C SER A 131 15.31 -3.33 34.56
N VAL A 132 15.61 -2.72 33.41
CA VAL A 132 16.69 -1.73 33.31
C VAL A 132 16.41 -0.52 34.20
N LEU A 133 15.18 0.01 34.20
CA LEU A 133 14.80 1.15 35.05
C LEU A 133 14.87 0.83 36.55
N LEU A 134 14.55 -0.40 36.95
CA LEU A 134 14.68 -0.86 38.33
C LEU A 134 16.13 -0.83 38.84
N ILE A 135 17.11 -1.10 37.97
CA ILE A 135 18.54 -1.03 38.33
C ILE A 135 18.93 0.41 38.70
N PHE A 136 18.40 1.40 37.97
CA PHE A 136 18.68 2.81 38.24
C PHE A 136 17.84 3.39 39.38
N ASN A 137 16.63 2.87 39.63
CA ASN A 137 15.76 3.33 40.71
C ASN A 137 15.08 2.14 41.43
N PRO A 138 15.73 1.57 42.46
CA PRO A 138 15.23 0.37 43.16
C PRO A 138 13.91 0.55 43.91
N GLN A 139 13.48 1.79 44.16
CA GLN A 139 12.20 2.12 44.82
C GLN A 139 10.97 1.86 43.92
N LEU A 140 11.16 1.54 42.63
CA LEU A 140 10.09 1.28 41.66
C LEU A 140 9.38 -0.08 41.82
N LYS A 141 9.73 -0.89 42.83
CA LYS A 141 9.21 -2.26 43.07
C LYS A 141 7.68 -2.37 43.23
N ALA A 142 6.95 -1.26 43.39
CA ALA A 142 5.50 -1.26 43.56
C ALA A 142 4.70 -1.59 42.28
N LEU A 143 5.32 -1.55 41.09
CA LEU A 143 4.69 -1.91 39.82
C LEU A 143 5.00 -3.38 39.46
N SER A 144 4.19 -4.32 39.92
CA SER A 144 4.39 -5.72 39.53
C SER A 144 4.13 -5.91 38.04
N VAL A 145 5.12 -6.45 37.31
CA VAL A 145 4.99 -6.81 35.88
C VAL A 145 3.82 -7.78 35.67
N TRP A 146 3.57 -8.65 36.66
CA TRP A 146 2.45 -9.58 36.65
C TRP A 146 1.10 -8.88 36.65
N GLY A 147 0.95 -7.78 37.41
CA GLY A 147 -0.26 -6.97 37.44
C GLY A 147 -0.58 -6.39 36.06
N ALA A 148 0.42 -5.83 35.38
CA ALA A 148 0.25 -5.24 34.04
C ALA A 148 -0.20 -6.27 32.99
N ILE A 149 0.29 -7.51 33.08
CA ILE A 149 -0.12 -8.61 32.19
C ILE A 149 -1.59 -8.97 32.44
N VAL A 150 -1.97 -9.20 33.70
CA VAL A 150 -3.34 -9.62 34.07
C VAL A 150 -4.36 -8.53 33.72
N THR A 151 -4.07 -7.27 34.03
CA THR A 151 -4.96 -6.15 33.69
C THR A 151 -5.09 -5.95 32.18
N GLY A 152 -4.05 -6.29 31.42
CA GLY A 152 -4.01 -6.11 29.97
C GLY A 152 -4.71 -7.19 29.16
N ILE A 153 -5.18 -8.29 29.78
CA ILE A 153 -5.80 -9.42 29.05
C ILE A 153 -7.03 -8.95 28.25
N ALA A 154 -7.88 -8.12 28.85
CA ALA A 154 -9.07 -7.59 28.18
C ALA A 154 -8.69 -6.81 26.90
N GLY A 155 -7.69 -5.92 26.99
CA GLY A 155 -7.17 -5.19 25.83
C GLY A 155 -6.55 -6.09 24.77
N ILE A 156 -5.84 -7.17 25.15
CA ILE A 156 -5.29 -8.14 24.20
C ILE A 156 -6.41 -8.83 23.41
N VAL A 157 -7.46 -9.30 24.09
CA VAL A 157 -8.62 -9.92 23.43
C VAL A 157 -9.28 -8.95 22.45
N ILE A 158 -9.49 -7.70 22.87
CA ILE A 158 -10.05 -6.66 22.00
C ILE A 158 -9.16 -6.44 20.78
N GLN A 159 -7.83 -6.34 20.95
CA GLN A 159 -6.90 -6.16 19.84
C GLN A 159 -6.95 -7.34 18.85
N LEU A 160 -7.01 -8.58 19.34
CA LEU A 160 -7.10 -9.80 18.51
C LEU A 160 -8.39 -9.88 17.68
N ILE A 161 -9.46 -9.22 18.11
CA ILE A 161 -10.73 -9.17 17.36
C ILE A 161 -10.77 -7.94 16.45
N LEU A 162 -10.55 -6.75 17.03
CA LEU A 162 -10.77 -5.47 16.38
C LEU A 162 -9.72 -5.15 15.31
N VAL A 163 -8.43 -5.41 15.60
CA VAL A 163 -7.35 -5.07 14.65
C VAL A 163 -7.50 -5.86 13.35
N PRO A 164 -7.65 -7.21 13.36
CA PRO A 164 -7.88 -7.94 12.12
C PRO A 164 -9.15 -7.51 11.40
N ALA A 165 -10.26 -7.29 12.12
CA ALA A 165 -11.52 -6.83 11.53
C ALA A 165 -11.34 -5.52 10.71
N ILE A 166 -10.63 -4.53 11.27
CA ILE A 166 -10.32 -3.28 10.58
C ILE A 166 -9.44 -3.53 9.35
N ILE A 167 -8.40 -4.36 9.47
CA ILE A 167 -7.50 -4.68 8.34
C ILE A 167 -8.27 -5.39 7.20
N TYR A 168 -9.18 -6.31 7.53
CA TYR A 168 -10.05 -6.97 6.55
C TYR A 168 -11.02 -6.00 5.89
N ALA A 169 -11.65 -5.12 6.68
CA ALA A 169 -12.58 -4.11 6.16
C ALA A 169 -11.89 -3.14 5.19
N VAL A 170 -10.73 -2.59 5.59
CA VAL A 170 -9.91 -1.70 4.74
C VAL A 170 -9.46 -2.45 3.48
N GLY A 171 -8.97 -3.69 3.63
CA GLY A 171 -8.55 -4.50 2.49
C GLY A 171 -9.68 -4.79 1.49
N GLY A 172 -10.88 -5.07 1.98
CA GLY A 172 -12.07 -5.27 1.15
C GLY A 172 -12.52 -3.99 0.45
N PHE A 173 -12.49 -2.85 1.15
CA PHE A 173 -12.83 -1.55 0.58
C PHE A 173 -11.87 -1.14 -0.54
N THR A 174 -10.55 -1.24 -0.31
CA THR A 174 -9.53 -0.93 -1.35
C THR A 174 -9.70 -1.81 -2.58
N LYS A 175 -9.97 -3.11 -2.40
CA LYS A 175 -10.19 -4.03 -3.54
C LYS A 175 -11.40 -3.62 -4.37
N ARG A 176 -12.53 -3.29 -3.71
CA ARG A 176 -13.74 -2.82 -4.39
C ARG A 176 -13.51 -1.50 -5.14
N MET A 177 -12.74 -0.57 -4.57
CA MET A 177 -12.38 0.67 -5.25
C MET A 177 -11.58 0.41 -6.53
N ASP A 178 -10.53 -0.42 -6.45
CA ASP A 178 -9.72 -0.80 -7.61
C ASP A 178 -10.59 -1.44 -8.70
N GLU A 179 -11.48 -2.38 -8.34
CA GLU A 179 -12.40 -3.04 -9.27
C GLU A 179 -13.38 -2.05 -9.92
N ASN A 180 -14.00 -1.17 -9.14
CA ASN A 180 -14.93 -0.16 -9.63
C ASN A 180 -14.25 0.86 -10.57
N ALA A 181 -13.01 1.26 -10.28
CA ALA A 181 -12.25 2.14 -11.13
C ALA A 181 -11.93 1.48 -12.48
N ILE A 182 -11.55 0.20 -12.47
CA ILE A 182 -11.29 -0.57 -13.70
C ILE A 182 -12.57 -0.72 -14.53
N ILE A 183 -13.70 -1.06 -13.90
CA ILE A 183 -15.00 -1.16 -14.58
C ILE A 183 -15.40 0.18 -15.21
N SER A 184 -15.22 1.28 -14.46
CA SER A 184 -15.51 2.63 -14.96
C SER A 184 -14.62 3.00 -16.15
N ALA A 185 -13.32 2.68 -16.08
CA ALA A 185 -12.37 2.91 -17.16
C ALA A 185 -12.74 2.12 -18.43
N LYS A 186 -13.09 0.84 -18.28
CA LYS A 186 -13.57 0.01 -19.40
C LYS A 186 -14.82 0.59 -20.05
N ASN A 187 -15.78 1.04 -19.24
CA ASN A 187 -17.01 1.68 -19.72
C ASN A 187 -16.74 3.00 -20.46
N LEU A 188 -15.75 3.79 -20.04
CA LEU A 188 -15.35 5.00 -20.76
C LEU A 188 -14.77 4.64 -22.13
N ILE A 189 -13.91 3.64 -22.21
CA ILE A 189 -13.27 3.22 -23.46
C ILE A 189 -14.29 2.58 -24.41
N SER A 190 -15.15 1.69 -23.92
CA SER A 190 -16.17 1.01 -24.75
C SER A 190 -17.18 1.98 -25.35
N LYS A 191 -17.51 3.06 -24.64
CA LYS A 191 -18.37 4.15 -25.14
C LYS A 191 -17.65 5.15 -26.04
N GLY A 192 -16.38 4.91 -26.39
CA GLY A 192 -15.57 5.83 -27.19
C GLY A 192 -15.22 7.14 -26.48
N LYS A 193 -15.42 7.21 -25.16
CA LYS A 193 -15.14 8.38 -24.31
C LYS A 193 -13.74 8.34 -23.70
N ALA A 194 -12.87 7.42 -24.11
CA ALA A 194 -11.46 7.37 -23.74
C ALA A 194 -10.72 6.40 -24.66
N THR A 195 -9.39 6.53 -24.72
CA THR A 195 -8.51 5.54 -25.37
C THR A 195 -7.55 4.87 -24.40
N CYS A 196 -7.10 5.61 -23.39
CA CYS A 196 -6.27 5.12 -22.30
C CYS A 196 -6.73 5.78 -21.00
N VAL A 197 -6.78 5.02 -19.91
CA VAL A 197 -7.15 5.49 -18.58
C VAL A 197 -6.10 5.00 -17.59
N VAL A 198 -5.58 5.92 -16.78
CA VAL A 198 -4.60 5.62 -15.74
C VAL A 198 -5.30 5.65 -14.39
N ILE A 199 -5.16 4.57 -13.63
CA ILE A 199 -5.75 4.40 -12.30
C ILE A 199 -4.62 4.30 -11.27
N LYS A 200 -4.74 5.04 -10.18
CA LYS A 200 -3.81 5.00 -9.05
C LYS A 200 -4.58 5.03 -7.74
N ASP A 201 -4.21 4.16 -6.79
CA ASP A 201 -4.88 4.02 -5.49
C ASP A 201 -6.42 3.91 -5.60
N GLY A 202 -6.92 3.10 -6.54
CA GLY A 202 -8.34 2.85 -6.75
C GLY A 202 -9.14 4.02 -7.33
N LYS A 203 -8.47 5.03 -7.90
CA LYS A 203 -9.11 6.19 -8.52
C LYS A 203 -8.56 6.43 -9.92
N ILE A 204 -9.42 6.91 -10.82
CA ILE A 204 -9.00 7.37 -12.14
C ILE A 204 -8.19 8.65 -11.95
N LEU A 205 -6.91 8.61 -12.33
CA LEU A 205 -5.98 9.73 -12.25
C LEU A 205 -6.06 10.60 -13.51
N THR A 206 -6.07 9.95 -14.69
CA THR A 206 -6.23 10.65 -15.97
C THR A 206 -7.04 9.80 -16.94
N VAL A 207 -7.71 10.50 -17.86
CA VAL A 207 -8.45 9.94 -18.98
C VAL A 207 -7.88 10.57 -20.24
N GLU A 208 -7.21 9.76 -21.05
CA GLU A 208 -6.55 10.23 -22.25
C GLU A 208 -7.32 9.89 -23.52
N TYR A 209 -7.28 10.86 -24.42
CA TYR A 209 -7.81 10.78 -25.76
C TYR A 209 -6.67 10.90 -26.74
N GLY A 210 -6.58 9.96 -27.65
CA GLY A 210 -5.60 10.07 -28.70
C GLY A 210 -5.55 8.84 -29.56
N ARG A 211 -4.44 8.75 -30.27
CA ARG A 211 -4.34 7.90 -31.44
C ARG A 211 -2.99 7.19 -31.42
N GLY A 212 -3.03 5.86 -31.49
CA GLY A 212 -1.84 5.03 -31.39
C GLY A 212 -1.20 5.13 -30.00
N VAL A 213 0.13 5.07 -29.94
CA VAL A 213 0.90 5.02 -28.69
C VAL A 213 1.19 6.40 -28.07
N LYS A 214 0.82 7.49 -28.74
CA LYS A 214 1.10 8.86 -28.30
C LYS A 214 0.59 9.15 -26.87
N PRO A 215 -0.65 8.82 -26.49
CA PRO A 215 -1.14 9.04 -25.12
C PRO A 215 -0.25 8.40 -24.06
N ILE A 216 0.19 7.17 -24.30
CA ILE A 216 1.05 6.43 -23.36
C ILE A 216 2.42 7.10 -23.24
N ILE A 217 2.99 7.60 -24.34
CA ILE A 217 4.28 8.31 -24.33
C ILE A 217 4.17 9.63 -23.57
N ASP A 218 3.10 10.39 -23.80
CA ASP A 218 2.88 11.68 -23.13
C ASP A 218 2.74 11.44 -21.62
N LEU A 219 1.99 10.42 -21.20
CA LEU A 219 1.87 9.99 -19.80
C LEU A 219 3.19 9.48 -19.21
N TYR A 220 4.00 8.75 -20.00
CA TYR A 220 5.32 8.31 -19.58
C TYR A 220 6.23 9.50 -19.29
N ARG A 221 6.26 10.50 -20.18
CA ARG A 221 7.05 11.73 -20.04
C ARG A 221 6.61 12.57 -18.84
N GLN A 222 5.32 12.57 -18.52
CA GLN A 222 4.78 13.21 -17.31
C GLN A 222 5.11 12.46 -16.02
N GLY A 223 5.63 11.22 -16.09
CA GLY A 223 5.99 10.42 -14.91
C GLY A 223 4.79 9.88 -14.12
N VAL A 224 3.58 9.87 -14.69
CA VAL A 224 2.36 9.48 -13.97
C VAL A 224 2.08 7.97 -13.96
N LEU A 225 2.79 7.21 -14.80
CA LEU A 225 2.56 5.78 -15.02
C LEU A 225 3.19 4.85 -13.97
N GLU A 226 4.20 5.30 -13.23
CA GLU A 226 4.90 4.44 -12.26
C GLU A 226 3.95 3.95 -11.15
N GLY A 227 3.87 2.63 -11.00
CA GLY A 227 2.98 1.96 -10.06
C GLY A 227 1.49 2.15 -10.33
N ALA A 228 1.11 2.60 -11.54
CA ALA A 228 -0.27 2.77 -11.92
C ALA A 228 -0.85 1.50 -12.55
N VAL A 229 -2.18 1.37 -12.50
CA VAL A 229 -2.94 0.41 -13.29
C VAL A 229 -3.39 1.12 -14.56
N VAL A 230 -3.04 0.59 -15.72
CA VAL A 230 -3.39 1.19 -17.01
C VAL A 230 -4.47 0.37 -17.69
N VAL A 231 -5.52 1.03 -18.16
CA VAL A 231 -6.58 0.43 -18.97
C VAL A 231 -6.55 1.10 -20.34
N ASP A 232 -6.32 0.34 -21.41
CA ASP A 232 -6.20 0.86 -22.77
C ASP A 232 -7.10 0.09 -23.74
N LYS A 233 -7.54 0.75 -24.80
CA LYS A 233 -8.34 0.15 -25.87
C LYS A 233 -7.56 -0.91 -26.63
N ILE A 234 -6.33 -0.62 -27.05
CA ILE A 234 -5.54 -1.50 -27.92
C ILE A 234 -4.07 -1.47 -27.48
N ILE A 235 -3.55 -2.62 -27.08
CA ILE A 235 -2.17 -2.75 -26.60
C ILE A 235 -1.38 -3.68 -27.52
N GLY A 236 -0.57 -3.08 -28.38
CA GLY A 236 0.47 -3.77 -29.14
C GLY A 236 1.83 -3.74 -28.43
N LYS A 237 2.83 -4.45 -28.98
CA LYS A 237 4.18 -4.54 -28.40
C LYS A 237 4.79 -3.16 -28.11
N ALA A 238 4.60 -2.18 -28.99
CA ALA A 238 5.09 -0.82 -28.79
C ALA A 238 4.56 -0.16 -27.50
N ALA A 239 3.25 -0.22 -27.28
CA ALA A 239 2.64 0.27 -26.04
C ALA A 239 3.14 -0.51 -24.83
N ALA A 240 3.24 -1.84 -24.94
CA ALA A 240 3.70 -2.71 -23.87
C ALA A 240 5.13 -2.40 -23.42
N MET A 241 6.02 -2.06 -24.36
CA MET A 241 7.39 -1.66 -24.06
C MET A 241 7.47 -0.36 -23.27
N VAL A 242 6.69 0.66 -23.66
CA VAL A 242 6.63 1.94 -22.92
C VAL A 242 6.04 1.73 -21.53
N LEU A 243 4.95 0.95 -21.41
CA LEU A 243 4.34 0.61 -20.12
C LEU A 243 5.31 -0.18 -19.21
N GLY A 244 6.09 -1.09 -19.79
CA GLY A 244 7.14 -1.82 -19.08
C GLY A 244 8.25 -0.91 -18.57
N LEU A 245 8.73 0.00 -19.42
CA LEU A 245 9.73 1.00 -19.03
C LEU A 245 9.21 1.91 -17.91
N ALA A 246 7.91 2.23 -17.94
CA ALA A 246 7.24 3.04 -16.93
C ALA A 246 7.05 2.33 -15.57
N LYS A 247 7.29 1.02 -15.48
CA LYS A 247 7.07 0.21 -14.26
C LYS A 247 5.63 0.32 -13.75
N VAL A 248 4.66 0.12 -14.65
CA VAL A 248 3.25 0.02 -14.28
C VAL A 248 3.00 -1.17 -13.36
N GLU A 249 1.98 -1.08 -12.50
CA GLU A 249 1.60 -2.17 -11.60
C GLU A 249 0.90 -3.31 -12.35
N ARG A 250 -0.02 -2.95 -13.27
CA ARG A 250 -0.84 -3.90 -14.02
C ARG A 250 -1.41 -3.22 -15.25
N VAL A 251 -1.66 -4.01 -16.30
CA VAL A 251 -2.24 -3.55 -17.54
C VAL A 251 -3.55 -4.28 -17.86
N TYR A 252 -4.56 -3.56 -18.32
CA TYR A 252 -5.80 -4.10 -18.87
C TYR A 252 -5.98 -3.59 -20.30
N GLY A 253 -6.10 -4.50 -21.24
CA GLY A 253 -6.36 -4.18 -22.64
C GLY A 253 -7.73 -4.71 -23.02
N LEU A 254 -8.52 -3.92 -23.75
CA LEU A 254 -9.69 -4.48 -24.42
C LEU A 254 -9.20 -5.45 -25.52
N THR A 255 -8.27 -5.00 -26.35
CA THR A 255 -7.56 -5.85 -27.32
C THR A 255 -6.06 -5.86 -27.04
N MET A 256 -5.42 -7.03 -26.98
CA MET A 256 -3.97 -7.18 -26.83
C MET A 256 -3.38 -8.06 -27.93
N SER A 257 -2.22 -7.69 -28.48
CA SER A 257 -1.51 -8.57 -29.42
C SER A 257 -0.70 -9.65 -28.69
N SER A 258 -0.49 -10.80 -29.35
CA SER A 258 0.35 -11.89 -28.81
C SER A 258 1.75 -11.40 -28.42
N SER A 259 2.34 -10.53 -29.24
CA SER A 259 3.66 -9.93 -28.98
C SER A 259 3.68 -9.00 -27.76
N ALA A 260 2.58 -8.30 -27.46
CA ALA A 260 2.44 -7.52 -26.23
C ALA A 260 2.34 -8.43 -24.99
N ILE A 261 1.60 -9.52 -25.10
CA ILE A 261 1.42 -10.52 -24.03
C ILE A 261 2.76 -11.18 -23.68
N GLU A 262 3.52 -11.62 -24.68
CA GLU A 262 4.87 -12.17 -24.49
C GLU A 262 5.81 -11.19 -23.81
N TRP A 263 5.75 -9.91 -24.22
CA TRP A 263 6.50 -8.85 -23.57
C TRP A 263 6.16 -8.71 -22.09
N PHE A 264 4.87 -8.60 -21.74
CA PHE A 264 4.46 -8.49 -20.33
C PHE A 264 4.84 -9.71 -19.49
N LYS A 265 4.77 -10.93 -20.06
CA LYS A 265 5.26 -12.15 -19.42
C LYS A 265 6.76 -12.05 -19.11
N SER A 266 7.57 -11.64 -20.09
CA SER A 266 9.03 -11.49 -19.90
C SER A 266 9.40 -10.47 -18.82
N GLN A 267 8.59 -9.44 -18.64
CA GLN A 267 8.81 -8.38 -17.65
C GLN A 267 8.14 -8.67 -16.30
N ASN A 268 7.43 -9.81 -16.16
CA ASN A 268 6.63 -10.16 -15.00
C ASN A 268 5.61 -9.08 -14.61
N ILE A 269 5.00 -8.44 -15.62
CA ILE A 269 3.97 -7.42 -15.45
C ILE A 269 2.60 -8.10 -15.55
N PRO A 270 1.77 -8.07 -14.50
CA PRO A 270 0.42 -8.60 -14.57
C PRO A 270 -0.39 -7.91 -15.66
N TYR A 271 -1.08 -8.69 -16.49
CA TYR A 271 -1.92 -8.18 -17.56
C TYR A 271 -3.27 -8.92 -17.63
N LYS A 272 -4.25 -8.31 -18.29
CA LYS A 272 -5.51 -8.95 -18.67
C LYS A 272 -6.01 -8.39 -20.00
N ALA A 273 -6.27 -9.28 -20.96
CA ALA A 273 -6.93 -8.96 -22.22
C ALA A 273 -8.42 -9.32 -22.14
N GLU A 274 -9.30 -8.56 -22.80
CA GLU A 274 -10.67 -9.05 -23.11
C GLU A 274 -10.67 -9.86 -24.40
N GLU A 275 -9.89 -9.42 -25.39
CA GLU A 275 -9.68 -10.07 -26.67
C GLU A 275 -8.17 -10.15 -26.97
N GLU A 276 -7.73 -11.33 -27.39
CA GLU A 276 -6.35 -11.57 -27.84
C GLU A 276 -6.34 -11.65 -29.37
N THR A 277 -5.34 -11.04 -30.00
CA THR A 277 -5.15 -11.07 -31.45
C THR A 277 -3.71 -11.35 -31.81
N GLU A 278 -3.46 -11.96 -32.97
CA GLU A 278 -2.10 -12.22 -33.43
C GLU A 278 -1.33 -10.93 -33.74
N MET A 279 -2.03 -9.91 -34.26
CA MET A 279 -1.42 -8.64 -34.66
C MET A 279 -2.39 -7.47 -34.61
N ILE A 280 -1.88 -6.28 -34.29
CA ILE A 280 -2.67 -5.04 -34.41
C ILE A 280 -2.61 -4.57 -35.86
N ILE A 281 -3.79 -4.47 -36.47
CA ILE A 281 -3.97 -3.98 -37.84
C ILE A 281 -3.91 -2.44 -37.83
N ASN A 282 -3.35 -1.86 -38.89
CA ASN A 282 -3.34 -0.43 -39.08
C ASN A 282 -4.76 0.12 -39.35
N ARG A 283 -4.90 1.45 -39.39
CA ARG A 283 -6.20 2.09 -39.59
C ARG A 283 -6.81 1.91 -40.98
N LYS A 284 -5.98 1.66 -41.99
CA LYS A 284 -6.44 1.42 -43.36
C LYS A 284 -7.00 0.01 -43.52
N GLY A 285 -6.74 -0.89 -42.56
CA GLY A 285 -7.15 -2.28 -42.62
C GLY A 285 -6.32 -3.12 -43.60
N ASP A 286 -5.24 -2.55 -44.16
CA ASP A 286 -4.48 -3.14 -45.26
C ASP A 286 -3.14 -3.76 -44.83
N GLY A 287 -2.80 -3.71 -43.53
CA GLY A 287 -1.55 -4.27 -43.04
C GLY A 287 -1.29 -4.05 -41.55
N ARG A 288 -0.09 -4.42 -41.09
CA ARG A 288 0.35 -4.32 -39.69
C ARG A 288 0.45 -2.86 -39.24
N CYS A 289 0.17 -2.61 -37.96
CA CYS A 289 0.38 -1.32 -37.33
C CYS A 289 1.86 -0.88 -37.45
N PRO A 290 2.15 0.33 -37.99
CA PRO A 290 3.52 0.81 -38.15
C PRO A 290 4.31 0.91 -36.85
N MET A 291 3.61 1.10 -35.72
CA MET A 291 4.24 1.13 -34.39
C MET A 291 4.68 -0.26 -33.94
N GLU A 292 3.88 -1.30 -34.20
CA GLU A 292 4.26 -2.69 -33.87
C GLU A 292 5.39 -3.19 -34.74
N GLU A 293 5.36 -2.86 -36.03
CA GLU A 293 6.42 -3.22 -36.98
C GLU A 293 7.77 -2.63 -36.54
N ALA A 294 7.78 -1.36 -36.13
CA ALA A 294 8.98 -0.65 -35.69
C ALA A 294 9.68 -1.25 -34.45
N VAL A 295 9.00 -2.12 -33.71
CA VAL A 295 9.54 -2.79 -32.50
C VAL A 295 9.48 -4.31 -32.59
N SER A 296 9.20 -4.86 -33.77
CA SER A 296 8.99 -6.30 -33.94
C SER A 296 10.24 -7.12 -33.56
N ASP A 297 11.42 -6.63 -33.92
CA ASP A 297 12.76 -7.20 -33.66
C ASP A 297 13.39 -6.73 -32.34
N VAL A 298 12.76 -5.79 -31.62
CA VAL A 298 13.35 -5.15 -30.44
C VAL A 298 13.04 -5.92 -29.16
N ASN A 299 14.06 -6.12 -28.32
CA ASN A 299 13.97 -6.85 -27.05
C ASN A 299 14.23 -6.00 -25.81
N THR A 300 14.56 -4.72 -25.95
CA THR A 300 14.80 -3.82 -24.82
C THR A 300 13.83 -2.65 -24.81
N ALA A 301 13.30 -2.31 -23.62
CA ALA A 301 12.27 -1.28 -23.48
C ALA A 301 12.76 0.11 -23.93
N LYS A 302 14.05 0.41 -23.68
CA LYS A 302 14.68 1.70 -24.02
C LYS A 302 14.82 1.87 -25.53
N GLU A 303 15.37 0.86 -26.22
CA GLU A 303 15.47 0.88 -27.68
C GLU A 303 14.07 0.95 -28.31
N GLY A 304 13.09 0.24 -27.73
CA GLY A 304 11.70 0.30 -28.17
C GLY A 304 11.15 1.72 -28.15
N LEU A 305 11.35 2.46 -27.06
CA LEU A 305 10.92 3.86 -26.96
C LEU A 305 11.59 4.74 -28.04
N GLU A 306 12.90 4.59 -28.26
CA GLU A 306 13.64 5.36 -29.27
C GLU A 306 13.10 5.10 -30.69
N ARG A 307 12.87 3.83 -31.04
CA ARG A 307 12.27 3.43 -32.33
C ARG A 307 10.86 3.98 -32.52
N ILE A 308 10.04 3.91 -31.47
CA ILE A 308 8.67 4.43 -31.50
C ILE A 308 8.65 5.94 -31.73
N VAL A 309 9.47 6.70 -31.00
CA VAL A 309 9.54 8.17 -31.14
C VAL A 309 9.98 8.54 -32.56
N LYS A 310 11.05 7.89 -33.06
CA LYS A 310 11.52 8.10 -34.44
C LYS A 310 10.42 7.81 -35.47
N LYS A 311 9.68 6.71 -35.29
CA LYS A 311 8.60 6.33 -36.21
C LYS A 311 7.42 7.32 -36.18
N ILE A 312 7.11 7.90 -35.02
CA ILE A 312 6.08 8.95 -34.90
C ILE A 312 6.51 10.20 -35.68
N GLU A 313 7.78 10.61 -35.58
CA GLU A 313 8.31 11.77 -36.32
C GLU A 313 8.27 11.53 -37.84
N GLU A 314 8.65 10.33 -38.31
CA GLU A 314 8.57 9.96 -39.72
C GLU A 314 7.15 10.03 -40.28
N LEU A 315 6.16 9.61 -39.48
CA LEU A 315 4.75 9.60 -39.89
C LEU A 315 4.08 10.97 -39.74
N GLY A 316 4.56 11.83 -38.83
CA GLY A 316 4.05 13.20 -38.66
C GLY A 316 4.60 14.20 -39.68
N ARG A 317 5.66 13.85 -40.41
CA ARG A 317 6.23 14.64 -41.52
C ARG A 317 5.58 14.35 -42.89
N LYS A 318 4.63 13.41 -42.96
CA LYS A 318 3.85 13.06 -44.15
C LYS A 318 2.43 13.57 -44.01
#